data_AF-X7F997-F1
#
_entry.id   AF-X7F997-F1
#
_cell.length_a   1.000
_cell.length_b   1.000
_cell.length_c   1.000
_cell.angle_alpha   90.00
_cell.angle_beta   90.00
_cell.angle_gamma   90.00
#
_symmetry.space_group_name_H-M   'P 1'
#
loop_
_entity.id
_entity.type
_entity.pdbx_description
1 polymer ?
#
loop_
_entity_poly.entity_id
_entity_poly.type
_entity_poly.pdbx_seq_one_letter_code
_entity_poly.pdbx_strand_id
1 'polypeptide(L)' 'MLQDGDVLFVGHGGVGTLLVRALSGLPIDRRVDRGPGGGGNGFGVGPGGRRPLTGRQAMETLTG' A
#
# COMPACT_ATOMS: atom_id res chain seq x y z
N MET A 1 -24.17 -9.17 -4.34
CA MET A 1 -23.76 -9.16 -2.92
C MET A 1 -22.51 -8.30 -2.83
N LEU A 2 -22.58 -7.11 -2.23
CA LEU A 2 -21.36 -6.47 -1.78
C LEU A 2 -20.88 -7.25 -0.54
N GLN A 3 -19.60 -7.61 -0.52
CA GLN A 3 -18.99 -8.21 0.66
C GLN A 3 -18.65 -7.07 1.62
N ASP A 4 -19.27 -7.09 2.80
CA ASP A 4 -18.88 -6.23 3.91
C ASP A 4 -17.71 -6.89 4.66
N GLY A 5 -16.62 -6.15 4.85
CA GLY A 5 -15.43 -6.61 5.57
C GLY A 5 -14.14 -5.89 5.17
N ASP A 6 -13.12 -5.96 6.04
CA ASP A 6 -11.79 -5.43 5.74
C ASP A 6 -11.09 -6.28 4.67
N VAL A 7 -10.38 -5.63 3.76
CA VAL A 7 -9.68 -6.28 2.64
C VAL A 7 -8.18 -6.03 2.74
N LEU A 8 -7.39 -7.11 2.64
CA LEU A 8 -5.93 -7.05 2.54
C LEU A 8 -5.46 -7.52 1.16
N PHE A 9 -4.67 -6.68 0.49
CA PHE A 9 -3.95 -7.06 -0.73
C PHE A 9 -2.51 -7.45 -0.39
N VAL A 10 -2.11 -8.68 -0.70
CA VAL A 10 -0.74 -9.20 -0.48
C VAL A 10 -0.07 -9.44 -1.82
N GLY A 11 1.17 -8.94 -1.97
CA GLY A 11 1.92 -9.08 -3.21
C GLY A 11 3.38 -8.64 -3.07
N HIS A 12 4.03 -8.39 -4.19
CA HIS A 12 5.44 -7.98 -4.22
C HIS A 12 5.62 -6.47 -4.15
N GLY A 13 6.79 -6.03 -3.65
CA GLY A 13 7.14 -4.61 -3.50
C GLY A 13 6.92 -3.79 -4.77
N GLY A 14 7.39 -4.31 -5.92
CA GLY A 14 7.25 -3.68 -7.24
C GLY A 14 5.82 -3.28 -7.59
N VAL A 15 4.92 -4.26 -7.59
CA VAL A 15 3.50 -4.02 -7.92
C VAL A 15 2.79 -3.23 -6.82
N GLY A 16 3.18 -3.41 -5.55
CA GLY A 16 2.67 -2.59 -4.44
C GLY A 16 3.04 -1.11 -4.58
N THR A 17 4.22 -0.80 -5.12
CA THR A 17 4.65 0.58 -5.39
C THR A 17 3.84 1.19 -6.52
N LEU A 18 3.55 0.43 -7.58
CA LEU A 18 2.67 0.87 -8.67
C LEU A 18 1.26 1.19 -8.15
N LEU A 19 0.72 0.32 -7.29
CA LEU A 19 -0.58 0.52 -6.68
C LEU A 19 -0.61 1.81 -5.85
N VAL A 20 0.38 2.03 -4.97
CA VAL A 20 0.50 3.28 -4.17
C VAL A 20 0.52 4.52 -5.07
N ARG A 21 1.32 4.50 -6.14
CA ARG A 21 1.41 5.62 -7.09
C ARG A 21 0.07 5.90 -7.78
N ALA A 22 -0.60 4.85 -8.26
CA ALA A 22 -1.89 4.95 -8.93
C ALA A 22 -2.96 5.52 -7.98
N LEU A 23 -3.03 5.01 -6.75
CA LEU A 23 -3.94 5.53 -5.73
C LEU A 23 -3.61 6.97 -5.33
N SER A 24 -2.35 7.40 -5.46
CA SER A 24 -1.93 8.77 -5.12
C SER A 24 -2.02 9.75 -6.30
N GLY A 25 -2.42 9.30 -7.50
CA GLY A 25 -2.42 10.12 -8.71
C GLY A 25 -1.01 10.56 -9.16
N LEU A 26 0.04 9.82 -8.76
CA LEU A 26 1.42 10.16 -9.06
C LEU A 26 1.94 9.37 -10.28
N PRO A 27 2.87 9.94 -11.06
CA PRO A 27 3.55 9.21 -12.14
C PRO A 27 4.23 7.95 -11.62
N ILE A 28 4.27 6.92 -12.46
CA ILE A 28 5.00 5.68 -12.17
C ILE A 28 6.49 6.00 -12.04
N ASP A 29 7.07 5.68 -10.89
CA ASP A 29 8.53 5.79 -10.70
C ASP A 29 9.00 4.81 -9.62
N ARG A 30 10.06 4.07 -9.96
CA ARG A 30 10.63 2.96 -9.20
C ARG A 30 11.73 3.35 -8.22
N ARG A 31 12.16 4.62 -8.17
CA ARG A 31 13.18 5.07 -7.21
C ARG A 31 12.72 4.90 -5.76
N VAL A 32 11.40 4.89 -5.54
CA VAL A 32 10.75 4.69 -4.23
C VAL A 32 10.35 3.23 -3.98
N ASP A 33 10.74 2.29 -4.85
CA ASP A 33 10.29 0.89 -4.80
C ASP A 33 10.87 0.09 -3.62
N ARG A 34 11.75 0.70 -2.84
CA ARG A 34 12.51 0.03 -1.78
C ARG A 34 12.45 0.84 -0.49
N GLY A 35 11.57 0.43 0.44
CA GLY A 35 11.77 0.77 1.85
C GLY A 35 12.99 0.03 2.40
N PRO A 36 13.66 0.56 3.44
CA PRO A 36 14.74 -0.17 4.13
C PRO A 36 14.17 -1.46 4.75
N GLY A 37 14.90 -2.59 4.65
CA GLY A 37 14.59 -3.81 5.41
C GLY A 37 14.01 -5.02 4.65
N GLY A 38 13.70 -4.91 3.35
CA GLY A 38 13.19 -6.06 2.56
C GLY A 38 11.66 -6.09 2.40
N GLY A 39 11.06 -7.29 2.45
CA GLY A 39 9.61 -7.51 2.28
C GLY A 39 8.78 -7.20 3.54
N GLY A 40 7.49 -7.49 3.52
CA GLY A 40 6.63 -7.38 4.73
C GLY A 40 6.16 -5.97 5.07
N ASN A 41 6.16 -5.03 4.11
CA ASN A 41 5.68 -3.67 4.32
C ASN A 41 4.25 -3.47 3.77
N GLY A 42 3.44 -2.66 4.45
CA GLY A 42 2.08 -2.31 4.06
C GLY A 42 1.76 -0.81 4.23
N PHE A 43 0.55 -0.42 3.83
CA PHE A 43 -0.02 0.91 3.99
C PHE A 43 -1.54 0.80 4.13
N GLY A 44 -2.15 1.69 4.91
CA GLY A 44 -3.62 1.75 5.04
C GLY A 44 -4.27 2.50 3.88
N VAL A 45 -5.48 2.10 3.49
CA VAL A 45 -6.30 2.84 2.52
C VAL A 45 -7.67 3.07 3.13
N GLY A 46 -8.14 4.32 3.08
CA GLY A 46 -9.44 4.69 3.65
C GLY A 46 -10.62 4.20 2.81
N PRO A 47 -11.84 4.27 3.39
CA PRO A 47 -13.07 3.97 2.67
C PRO A 47 -13.16 4.80 1.38
N GLY A 48 -13.33 4.14 0.23
CA GLY A 48 -13.39 4.79 -1.08
C GLY A 48 -12.07 4.81 -1.87
N GLY A 49 -10.98 4.23 -1.34
CA GLY A 49 -9.87 3.75 -2.18
C GLY A 49 -9.04 4.81 -2.90
N ARG A 50 -9.02 6.07 -2.43
CA ARG A 50 -8.45 7.18 -3.21
C ARG A 50 -7.11 7.72 -2.74
N ARG A 51 -6.61 7.32 -1.57
CA ARG A 51 -5.27 7.74 -1.13
C ARG A 51 -4.76 6.83 -0.02
N PRO A 52 -3.49 6.42 -0.06
CA PRO A 52 -2.83 5.83 1.10
C PRO A 52 -2.94 6.78 2.29
N LEU A 53 -3.37 6.24 3.44
CA LEU A 53 -3.51 6.98 4.69
C LEU A 53 -2.18 7.11 5.42
N THR A 54 -1.32 6.10 5.29
CA THR A 54 -0.02 6.02 5.92
C THR A 54 1.09 5.84 4.88
N GLY A 55 2.31 6.22 5.27
CA GLY A 55 3.50 5.81 4.54
C GLY A 55 3.69 4.29 4.61
N ARG A 56 4.56 3.76 3.74
CA ARG A 56 4.92 2.33 3.79
C ARG A 56 5.62 2.04 5.12
N GLN A 57 5.12 1.07 5.88
CA GLN A 57 5.67 0.67 7.17
C GLN A 57 5.69 -0.84 7.29
N ALA A 58 6.54 -1.37 8.17
CA ALA A 58 6.60 -2.79 8.45
C ALA A 58 5.26 -3.27 9.02
N MET A 59 4.73 -4.38 8.52
CA MET A 59 3.37 -4.84 8.81
C MET A 59 3.16 -5.10 10.31
N GLU A 60 4.19 -5.55 11.01
CA GLU A 60 4.19 -5.76 12.46
C GLU A 60 4.06 -4.46 13.28
N THR A 61 4.25 -3.30 12.64
CA THR A 61 4.10 -1.98 13.24
C THR A 61 2.83 -1.24 12.79
N LEU A 62 2.07 -1.81 11.86
CA LEU A 62 0.84 -1.19 11.38
C LEU A 62 -0.21 -1.19 12.49
N THR A 63 -0.75 -0.01 12.76
CA THR A 63 -1.92 0.18 13.64
C THR A 63 -3.11 0.57 12.77
N GLY A 64 -4.26 -0.05 13.05
CA GLY A 64 -5.52 0.17 12.34
C GLY A 64 -6.24 1.43 12.79
#